data_AF-A0A8S3FL33-F1
#
_entry.id   AF-A0A8S3FL33-F1
#
_cell.length_a   1.000
_cell.length_b   1.000
_cell.length_c   1.000
_cell.angle_alpha   90.00
_cell.angle_beta   90.00
_cell.angle_gamma   90.00
#
_symmetry.space_group_name_H-M   'P 1'
#
loop_
_entity.id
_entity.type
_entity.pdbx_description
1 polymer ?
#
loop_
_entity_poly.entity_id
_entity_poly.type
_entity_poly.pdbx_seq_one_letter_code
_entity_poly.pdbx_strand_id
1 'polypeptide(L)'
;YLNKRKTSISIYDLDQWADSTAPKALADVFEALVGAIFLDFGNCLATVWRVIEPLLRKYIDQSIIHPNLNPIRSFSEHGGKLIKESIDKGGDTQMAVCIVQMPNGSLFEGRDVNKKLAKANACRKAMKQHQHNENMFQQTG
;
A
#
# COMPACT_ATOMS: atom_id res chain seq x y z
N TYR A 1 32.48 -13.95 -16.86
CA TYR A 1 32.19 -13.40 -15.53
C TYR A 1 30.99 -12.47 -15.64
N LEU A 2 29.80 -13.03 -15.39
CA LEU A 2 28.51 -12.41 -15.69
C LEU A 2 28.15 -11.31 -14.68
N ASN A 3 27.84 -10.15 -15.25
CA ASN A 3 27.35 -8.94 -14.61
C ASN A 3 26.03 -9.24 -13.86
N LYS A 4 26.09 -9.33 -12.52
CA LYS A 4 24.92 -9.42 -11.64
C LYS A 4 24.16 -8.10 -11.72
N ARG A 5 23.21 -7.99 -12.64
CA ARG A 5 22.23 -6.89 -12.64
C ARG A 5 21.53 -6.89 -11.29
N LYS A 6 21.63 -5.79 -10.56
CA LYS A 6 20.82 -5.50 -9.38
C LYS A 6 19.35 -5.53 -9.79
N THR A 7 18.66 -6.64 -9.53
CA THR A 7 17.21 -6.81 -9.72
C THR A 7 16.47 -6.88 -8.38
N SER A 8 16.98 -6.17 -7.38
CA SER A 8 16.27 -5.89 -6.13
C SER A 8 15.70 -4.48 -6.25
N ILE A 9 14.52 -4.37 -6.87
CA ILE A 9 13.67 -3.20 -6.70
C ILE A 9 13.33 -3.19 -5.21
N SER A 10 13.77 -2.15 -4.52
CA SER A 10 13.53 -1.96 -3.11
C SER A 10 12.04 -1.63 -2.92
N ILE A 11 11.43 -2.02 -1.79
CA ILE A 11 10.05 -1.62 -1.48
C ILE A 11 9.86 -0.10 -1.48
N TYR A 12 10.94 0.65 -1.25
CA TYR A 12 10.98 2.11 -1.35
C TYR A 12 10.86 2.61 -2.80
N ASP A 13 11.30 1.83 -3.79
CA ASP A 13 11.15 2.15 -5.22
C ASP A 13 9.71 1.91 -5.70
N LEU A 14 8.97 0.98 -5.07
CA LEU A 14 7.55 0.73 -5.38
C LEU A 14 6.64 1.86 -4.86
N ASP A 15 6.96 2.44 -3.71
CA ASP A 15 6.22 3.59 -3.15
C ASP A 15 6.41 4.84 -4.03
N GLN A 16 7.58 4.99 -4.68
CA GLN A 16 7.83 6.05 -5.66
C GLN A 16 7.01 5.90 -6.95
N TRP A 17 6.59 4.67 -7.31
CA TRP A 17 5.75 4.41 -8.48
C TRP A 17 4.26 4.31 -8.13
N ALA A 18 3.90 4.33 -6.84
CA ALA A 18 2.51 4.29 -6.39
C ALA A 18 1.72 5.52 -6.86
N ASP A 19 2.38 6.66 -7.05
CA ASP A 19 1.80 7.88 -7.61
C ASP A 19 1.89 7.96 -9.15
N SER A 20 2.56 7.01 -9.80
CA SER A 20 2.62 6.91 -11.26
C SER A 20 1.51 5.99 -11.75
N THR A 21 0.56 6.52 -12.50
CA THR A 21 -0.47 5.71 -13.14
C THR A 21 0.18 4.86 -14.24
N ALA A 22 0.27 3.54 -14.04
CA ALA A 22 0.65 2.63 -15.11
C ALA A 22 -0.28 2.85 -16.33
N PRO A 23 0.23 2.82 -17.58
CA PRO A 23 -0.60 3.03 -18.75
C PRO A 23 -1.72 2.01 -18.81
N LYS A 24 -2.98 2.47 -18.82
CA LYS A 24 -4.17 1.60 -18.82
C LYS A 24 -4.14 0.56 -19.95
N ALA A 25 -3.63 0.95 -21.12
CA ALA A 25 -3.48 0.06 -22.27
C ALA A 25 -2.66 -1.20 -21.96
N LEU A 26 -1.68 -1.14 -21.05
CA LEU A 26 -0.91 -2.31 -20.66
C LEU A 26 -1.75 -3.30 -19.83
N ALA A 27 -2.63 -2.78 -18.95
CA ALA A 27 -3.57 -3.60 -18.21
C ALA A 27 -4.57 -4.26 -19.17
N ASP A 28 -5.11 -3.49 -20.13
CA ASP A 28 -6.04 -4.01 -21.14
C ASP A 28 -5.42 -5.14 -21.97
N VAL A 29 -4.15 -5.01 -22.41
CA VAL A 29 -3.45 -6.08 -23.15
C VAL A 29 -3.22 -7.32 -22.28
N PHE A 30 -2.87 -7.14 -21.00
CA PHE A 30 -2.70 -8.25 -20.08
C PHE A 30 -4.02 -9.02 -19.88
N GLU A 31 -5.13 -8.31 -19.65
CA GLU A 31 -6.45 -8.91 -19.51
C GLU A 31 -6.91 -9.62 -20.80
N ALA A 32 -6.62 -9.03 -21.97
CA ALA A 32 -6.92 -9.64 -23.26
C ALA A 32 -6.12 -10.94 -23.48
N LEU A 33 -4.84 -10.98 -23.10
CA LEU A 33 -4.02 -12.19 -23.17
C LEU A 33 -4.56 -13.30 -22.26
N VAL A 34 -4.92 -12.95 -21.02
CA VAL A 34 -5.54 -13.88 -20.07
C VAL A 34 -6.85 -14.46 -20.65
N GLY A 35 -7.67 -13.60 -21.26
CA GLY A 35 -8.90 -14.01 -21.94
C GLY A 35 -8.66 -14.93 -23.14
N ALA A 36 -7.66 -14.65 -23.97
CA ALA A 36 -7.29 -15.49 -25.11
C ALA A 36 -6.86 -16.89 -24.66
N ILE A 37 -6.00 -16.99 -23.63
CA ILE A 37 -5.61 -18.28 -23.04
C ILE A 37 -6.84 -19.01 -22.49
N PHE A 38 -7.74 -18.31 -21.80
CA PHE A 38 -8.93 -18.92 -21.26
C PHE A 38 -9.80 -19.57 -22.36
N LEU A 39 -10.02 -18.87 -23.46
CA LEU A 39 -10.83 -19.36 -24.58
C LEU A 39 -10.15 -20.50 -25.35
N ASP A 40 -8.85 -20.38 -25.66
CA ASP A 40 -8.10 -21.39 -26.42
C ASP A 40 -8.04 -22.75 -25.72
N PHE A 41 -8.09 -22.76 -24.39
CA PHE A 41 -8.03 -23.98 -23.58
C PHE A 41 -9.39 -24.40 -23.00
N GLY A 42 -10.49 -24.04 -23.68
CA GLY A 42 -11.83 -24.53 -23.35
C GLY A 42 -12.37 -23.99 -22.03
N ASN A 43 -12.15 -22.70 -21.75
CA ASN A 43 -12.60 -22.01 -20.53
C ASN A 43 -11.99 -22.59 -19.25
N CYS A 44 -10.74 -23.06 -19.30
CA CYS A 44 -10.06 -23.69 -18.17
C CYS A 44 -9.22 -22.69 -17.37
N LEU A 45 -9.73 -22.24 -16.22
CA LEU A 45 -9.02 -21.30 -15.35
C LEU A 45 -7.74 -21.91 -14.74
N ALA A 46 -7.70 -23.22 -14.51
CA ALA A 46 -6.48 -23.89 -14.03
C ALA A 46 -5.34 -23.78 -15.04
N THR A 47 -5.64 -23.86 -16.34
CA THR A 47 -4.64 -23.65 -17.40
C THR A 47 -4.17 -22.21 -17.45
N VAL A 48 -5.09 -21.25 -17.35
CA VAL A 48 -4.75 -19.82 -17.26
C VAL A 48 -3.81 -19.56 -16.09
N TRP A 49 -4.17 -20.03 -14.89
CA TRP A 49 -3.35 -19.86 -13.70
C TRP A 49 -1.97 -20.48 -13.88
N ARG A 50 -1.88 -21.69 -14.43
CA ARG A 50 -0.58 -22.36 -14.69
C ARG A 50 0.34 -21.53 -15.61
N VAL A 51 -0.21 -20.76 -16.55
CA VAL A 51 0.58 -19.92 -17.47
C VAL A 51 0.92 -18.57 -16.86
N ILE A 52 -0.02 -17.95 -16.14
CA ILE A 52 0.11 -16.59 -15.61
C ILE A 52 0.87 -16.55 -14.28
N GLU A 53 0.68 -17.55 -13.42
CA GLU A 53 1.25 -17.61 -12.08
C GLU A 53 2.78 -17.44 -12.07
N PRO A 54 3.57 -18.10 -12.93
CA PRO A 54 5.02 -17.92 -12.94
C PRO A 54 5.46 -16.49 -13.29
N LEU A 55 4.67 -15.77 -14.09
CA LEU A 55 4.93 -14.38 -14.47
C LEU A 55 4.69 -13.43 -13.28
N LEU A 56 3.74 -13.76 -12.42
CA LEU A 56 3.35 -12.96 -11.26
C LEU A 56 3.98 -13.42 -9.95
N ARG A 57 4.56 -14.62 -9.89
CA ARG A 57 5.00 -15.29 -8.66
C ARG A 57 5.86 -14.41 -7.77
N LYS A 58 6.86 -13.75 -8.34
CA LYS A 58 7.73 -12.83 -7.59
C LYS A 58 6.94 -11.71 -6.90
N TYR A 59 5.95 -11.13 -7.57
CA TYR A 59 5.13 -10.05 -7.03
C TYR A 59 4.13 -10.57 -6.00
N ILE A 60 3.53 -11.74 -6.25
CA ILE A 60 2.64 -12.40 -5.30
C ILE A 60 3.39 -12.69 -4.00
N ASP A 61 4.55 -13.34 -4.09
CA ASP A 61 5.38 -13.68 -2.92
C ASP A 61 5.77 -12.41 -2.14
N GLN A 62 6.18 -11.35 -2.84
CA GLN A 62 6.47 -10.06 -2.22
C GLN A 62 5.25 -9.44 -1.53
N SER A 63 4.06 -9.55 -2.12
CA SER A 63 2.81 -9.01 -1.55
C SER A 63 2.33 -9.79 -0.32
N ILE A 64 2.67 -11.07 -0.21
CA ILE A 64 2.36 -11.89 0.97
C ILE A 64 3.28 -11.50 2.13
N ILE A 65 4.57 -11.28 1.84
CA ILE A 65 5.57 -10.90 2.86
C ILE A 65 5.37 -9.43 3.29
N HIS A 66 5.07 -8.55 2.33
CA HIS A 66 4.85 -7.13 2.54
C HIS A 66 3.49 -6.74 1.95
N PRO A 67 2.39 -7.05 2.65
CA PRO A 67 1.08 -6.65 2.18
C PRO A 67 1.03 -5.12 2.10
N ASN A 68 0.66 -4.61 0.92
CA ASN A 68 0.33 -3.19 0.71
C ASN A 68 -0.96 -2.88 1.46
N LEU A 69 -0.86 -2.77 2.79
CA LEU A 69 -1.98 -2.51 3.65
C LEU A 69 -2.39 -1.05 3.48
N ASN A 70 -3.66 -0.83 3.17
CA ASN A 70 -4.23 0.52 3.22
C ASN A 70 -3.99 1.06 4.65
N PRO A 71 -3.28 2.19 4.81
CA PRO A 71 -2.87 2.69 6.12
C PRO A 71 -4.06 2.95 7.04
N ILE A 72 -5.21 3.30 6.48
CA ILE A 72 -6.45 3.52 7.24
C ILE A 72 -7.00 2.18 7.76
N ARG A 73 -6.97 1.13 6.93
CA ARG A 73 -7.42 -0.21 7.31
C ARG A 73 -6.51 -0.79 8.40
N SER A 74 -5.20 -0.76 8.19
CA SER A 74 -4.22 -1.25 9.17
C SER A 74 -4.35 -0.54 10.52
N PHE A 75 -4.48 0.80 10.49
CA PHE A 75 -4.72 1.59 11.70
C PHE A 75 -6.02 1.18 12.43
N SER A 76 -7.10 0.95 11.69
CA SER A 76 -8.38 0.51 12.27
C SER A 76 -8.30 -0.90 12.87
N GLU A 77 -7.58 -1.82 12.22
CA GLU A 77 -7.37 -3.20 12.71
C GLU A 77 -6.57 -3.22 14.03
N HIS A 78 -5.69 -2.24 14.24
CA HIS A 78 -4.95 -2.05 15.51
C HIS A 78 -5.74 -1.23 16.54
N GLY A 79 -7.07 -1.09 16.39
CA GLY A 79 -7.94 -0.42 17.35
C GLY A 79 -7.82 1.11 17.36
N GLY A 80 -7.19 1.70 16.35
CA GLY A 80 -7.06 3.15 16.22
C GLY A 80 -8.40 3.84 15.96
N LYS A 81 -8.58 5.04 16.52
CA LYS A 81 -9.80 5.85 16.41
C LYS A 81 -9.52 7.19 15.74
N LEU A 82 -10.44 7.64 14.88
CA LEU A 82 -10.43 9.02 14.38
C LEU A 82 -11.01 9.93 15.47
N ILE A 83 -10.27 10.96 15.85
CA ILE A 83 -10.68 11.90 16.91
C ILE A 83 -11.28 13.16 16.30
N LYS A 84 -10.57 13.74 15.33
CA LYS A 84 -10.98 15.00 14.72
C LYS A 84 -10.62 15.01 13.26
N GLU A 85 -11.52 15.58 12.47
CA GLU A 85 -11.29 15.87 11.07
C GLU A 85 -11.85 17.26 10.80
N SER A 86 -10.96 18.17 10.41
CA SER A 86 -11.30 19.56 10.19
C SER A 86 -10.62 20.08 8.94
N ILE A 87 -11.20 21.13 8.37
CA ILE A 87 -10.59 21.86 7.28
C ILE A 87 -10.10 23.16 7.88
N ASP A 88 -8.79 23.36 7.85
CA ASP A 88 -8.17 24.63 8.18
C ASP A 88 -8.25 25.56 6.97
N LYS A 89 -8.75 26.77 7.21
CA LYS A 89 -8.85 27.84 6.22
C LYS A 89 -7.83 28.95 6.49
N GLY A 90 -6.71 28.62 7.13
CA GLY A 90 -5.59 29.53 7.35
C GLY A 90 -4.71 29.69 6.09
N GLY A 91 -5.08 30.60 5.19
CA GLY A 91 -4.27 31.00 4.02
C GLY A 91 -4.98 30.83 2.66
N ASP A 92 -4.25 31.07 1.57
CA ASP A 92 -4.75 30.99 0.18
C ASP A 92 -5.18 29.56 -0.24
N THR A 93 -4.76 28.53 0.49
CA THR A 93 -5.01 27.12 0.15
C THR A 93 -5.76 26.40 1.26
N GLN A 94 -6.87 25.75 0.91
CA GLN A 94 -7.64 24.92 1.83
C GLN A 94 -6.81 23.68 2.25
N MET A 95 -6.63 23.47 3.56
CA MET A 95 -5.88 22.33 4.10
C MET A 95 -6.78 21.48 4.99
N ALA A 96 -6.89 20.19 4.69
CA ALA A 96 -7.52 19.22 5.57
C ALA A 96 -6.54 18.77 6.66
N VAL A 97 -7.03 18.69 7.89
CA VAL A 97 -6.30 18.27 9.08
C VAL A 97 -7.07 17.13 9.76
N CYS A 98 -6.38 16.00 9.96
CA CYS A 98 -6.93 14.80 10.59
C CYS A 98 -6.11 14.43 11.83
N ILE A 99 -6.78 14.19 12.95
CA ILE A 99 -6.19 13.72 14.20
C ILE A 99 -6.73 12.34 14.51
N VAL A 100 -5.82 11.40 14.75
CA VAL A 100 -6.13 9.99 15.05
C VAL A 100 -5.49 9.58 16.38
N GLN A 101 -6.10 8.64 17.09
CA GLN A 101 -5.65 8.13 18.38
C GLN A 101 -5.40 6.62 18.32
N MET A 102 -4.28 6.17 18.87
CA MET A 102 -3.98 4.75 19.07
C MET A 102 -4.52 4.26 20.44
N PRO A 103 -4.73 2.94 20.63
CA PRO A 103 -5.22 2.39 21.90
C PRO A 103 -4.37 2.73 23.12
N ASN A 104 -3.06 2.94 22.91
CA ASN A 104 -2.12 3.38 23.95
C ASN A 104 -2.31 4.87 24.36
N GLY A 105 -3.32 5.56 23.84
CA GLY A 105 -3.64 6.96 24.14
C GLY A 105 -2.91 8.00 23.29
N SER A 106 -1.90 7.59 22.49
CA SER A 106 -1.12 8.53 21.66
C SER A 106 -1.92 9.13 20.51
N LEU A 107 -1.71 10.42 20.25
CA LEU A 107 -2.40 11.19 19.21
C LEU A 107 -1.45 11.55 18.06
N PHE A 108 -1.95 11.45 16.83
CA PHE A 108 -1.18 11.73 15.61
C PHE A 108 -1.97 12.61 14.66
N GLU A 109 -1.29 13.56 14.05
CA GLU A 109 -1.87 14.53 13.12
C GLU A 109 -1.32 14.37 11.70
N GLY A 110 -2.24 14.34 10.73
CA GLY A 110 -1.96 14.39 9.31
C GLY A 110 -2.59 15.61 8.66
N ARG A 111 -1.87 16.25 7.74
CA ARG A 111 -2.33 17.40 6.96
C ARG A 111 -2.16 17.12 5.49
N ASP A 112 -3.11 17.56 4.68
CA ASP A 112 -3.06 17.49 3.22
C ASP A 112 -4.13 18.39 2.59
N VAL A 113 -4.01 18.76 1.32
CA VAL A 113 -5.08 19.45 0.57
C VAL A 113 -6.30 18.54 0.39
N ASN A 114 -6.06 17.21 0.29
CA ASN A 114 -7.12 16.22 0.18
C ASN A 114 -7.39 15.56 1.52
N LYS A 115 -8.64 15.68 2.00
CA LYS A 115 -9.13 15.06 3.24
C LYS A 115 -8.79 13.55 3.36
N LYS A 116 -8.86 12.79 2.26
CA LYS A 116 -8.50 11.36 2.25
C LYS A 116 -7.01 11.14 2.52
N LEU A 117 -6.14 11.95 1.91
CA LEU A 117 -4.69 11.88 2.12
C LEU A 117 -4.32 12.37 3.51
N ALA A 118 -4.95 13.44 4.02
CA ALA A 118 -4.73 13.94 5.38
C ALA A 118 -4.98 12.83 6.41
N LYS A 119 -6.07 12.08 6.24
CA LYS A 119 -6.39 10.92 7.07
C LYS A 119 -5.37 9.79 6.91
N ALA A 120 -5.03 9.42 5.67
CA ALA A 120 -4.02 8.40 5.41
C ALA A 120 -2.65 8.75 6.02
N ASN A 121 -2.24 10.01 5.94
CA ASN A 121 -0.99 10.52 6.50
C ASN A 121 -1.00 10.45 8.04
N ALA A 122 -2.13 10.79 8.68
CA ALA A 122 -2.28 10.66 10.14
C ALA A 122 -2.14 9.19 10.57
N CYS A 123 -2.84 8.28 9.90
CA CYS A 123 -2.76 6.83 10.16
C CYS A 123 -1.35 6.26 9.92
N ARG A 124 -0.67 6.68 8.83
CA ARG A 124 0.72 6.25 8.55
C ARG A 124 1.68 6.66 9.66
N LYS A 125 1.58 7.90 10.15
CA LYS A 125 2.42 8.38 11.26
C LYS A 125 2.18 7.55 12.53
N ALA A 126 0.91 7.28 12.84
CA ALA A 126 0.54 6.47 14.00
C ALA A 126 1.12 5.05 13.93
N MET A 127 0.97 4.38 12.80
CA MET A 127 1.45 3.01 12.60
C MET A 127 2.98 2.91 12.64
N LYS A 128 3.70 3.86 12.03
CA LYS A 128 5.18 3.89 12.08
C LYS A 128 5.70 3.99 13.51
N GLN A 129 5.08 4.85 14.33
CA GLN A 129 5.48 5.01 15.72
C GLN A 129 5.13 3.78 16.56
N HIS A 130 3.96 3.17 16.34
CA HIS A 130 3.55 1.95 17.03
C HIS A 130 4.53 0.81 16.77
N GLN A 131 4.87 0.56 15.50
CA GLN A 131 5.81 -0.48 15.10
C GLN A 131 7.23 -0.23 15.64
N HIS A 132 7.69 1.03 15.65
CA HIS A 132 8.98 1.37 16.25
C HIS A 132 9.01 1.06 17.75
N ASN A 133 7.95 1.42 18.48
CA ASN A 133 7.85 1.12 19.90
C ASN A 133 7.81 -0.39 20.15
N GLU A 134 7.01 -1.16 19.40
CA GLU A 134 6.93 -2.62 19.54
C GLU A 134 8.27 -3.33 19.27
N ASN A 135 9.01 -2.91 18.25
CA ASN A 135 10.32 -3.49 17.92
C ASN A 135 11.39 -3.19 18.99
N MET A 136 11.32 -2.03 19.64
CA MET A 136 12.20 -1.68 20.76
C MET A 136 11.94 -2.58 21.98
N PHE A 137 10.67 -2.90 22.28
CA PHE A 137 10.34 -3.80 23.39
C PHE A 137 10.80 -5.24 23.15
N GLN A 138 10.82 -5.71 21.90
CA GLN A 138 11.25 -7.08 21.57
C GLN A 138 12.78 -7.28 21.56
N GLN A 139 13.60 -6.23 21.57
CA GLN A 139 15.07 -6.35 21.63
C GLN A 139 15.64 -6.30 23.06
N THR A 140 14.82 -5.92 24.04
CA THR A 140 15.21 -5.80 25.46
C THR A 140 14.77 -6.97 26.34
N GLY A 141 14.19 -8.04 25.77
CA GLY A 141 13.82 -9.28 26.47
C GLY A 141 14.52 -10.48 25.88
#